data_AF-A0A6J6CKF8-F1
#
_entry.id   AF-A0A6J6CKF8-F1
#
_cell.length_a   1.000
_cell.length_b   1.000
_cell.length_c   1.000
_cell.angle_alpha   90.00
_cell.angle_beta   90.00
_cell.angle_gamma   90.00
#
_symmetry.space_group_name_H-M   'P 1'
#
loop_
_entity.id
_entity.type
_entity.pdbx_description
1 polymer ?
#
loop_
_entity_poly.entity_id
_entity_poly.type
_entity_poly.pdbx_seq_one_letter_code
_entity_poly.pdbx_strand_id
1 'polypeptide(L)'
;MLRLVPGGLREASLALGGTEWRTTSRVVLPTAKSGLVTAVILGVARVIGETAPLILTVGGAFVMNANPLSGKQDALPYFVFRLIRFPQEAQVQRAWTGALVLVILVLVLFVIARAIGGRGPDNISRLKKRRLKRKGLA
;
A
#
# COMPACT_ATOMS: atom_id res chain seq x y z
N MET A 1 -11.16 -10.52 -0.10
CA MET A 1 -10.55 -10.60 -1.45
C MET A 1 -10.36 -12.03 -1.94
N LEU A 2 -9.91 -12.99 -1.12
CA LEU A 2 -9.76 -14.40 -1.54
C LEU A 2 -11.07 -15.09 -1.96
N ARG A 3 -12.24 -14.64 -1.47
CA ARG A 3 -13.57 -15.11 -1.90
C ARG A 3 -13.98 -14.64 -3.32
N LEU A 4 -13.25 -13.70 -3.94
CA LEU A 4 -13.52 -13.26 -5.32
C LEU A 4 -13.00 -14.28 -6.36
N VAL A 5 -12.17 -15.23 -5.96
CA VAL A 5 -11.69 -16.30 -6.85
C VAL A 5 -12.77 -17.38 -6.90
N PRO A 6 -13.32 -17.72 -8.09
CA PRO A 6 -14.31 -18.78 -8.22
C PRO A 6 -13.79 -20.10 -7.63
N GLY A 7 -14.60 -20.77 -6.81
CA GLY A 7 -14.24 -22.03 -6.14
C GLY A 7 -13.80 -23.12 -7.12
N GLY A 8 -14.39 -23.13 -8.32
CA GLY A 8 -14.05 -24.09 -9.38
C GLY A 8 -12.57 -24.07 -9.81
N LEU A 9 -11.87 -22.94 -9.73
CA LEU A 9 -10.43 -22.89 -10.02
C LEU A 9 -9.60 -23.59 -8.94
N ARG A 10 -10.05 -23.51 -7.68
CA ARG A 10 -9.40 -24.16 -6.55
C ARG A 10 -9.65 -25.67 -6.61
N GLU A 11 -10.89 -26.07 -6.86
CA GLU A 11 -11.32 -27.46 -6.97
C GLU A 11 -10.68 -28.18 -8.17
N ALA A 12 -10.61 -27.53 -9.34
CA ALA A 12 -9.94 -28.09 -10.52
C ALA A 12 -8.43 -28.29 -10.29
N SER A 13 -7.77 -27.36 -9.59
CA SER A 13 -6.34 -27.49 -9.25
C SER A 13 -6.08 -28.65 -8.29
N LEU A 14 -6.96 -28.87 -7.31
CA LEU A 14 -6.89 -30.01 -6.41
C LEU A 14 -7.17 -31.33 -7.15
N ALA A 15 -8.16 -31.35 -8.05
CA ALA A 15 -8.49 -32.52 -8.88
C ALA A 15 -7.35 -32.92 -9.85
N LEU A 16 -6.54 -31.94 -10.28
CA LEU A 16 -5.33 -32.17 -11.08
C LEU A 16 -4.11 -32.64 -10.23
N GLY A 17 -4.30 -32.95 -8.95
CA GLY A 17 -3.24 -33.41 -8.04
C GLY A 17 -2.38 -32.29 -7.44
N GLY A 18 -2.84 -31.03 -7.51
CA GLY A 18 -2.20 -29.91 -6.83
C GLY A 18 -2.36 -29.98 -5.31
N THR A 19 -1.33 -29.58 -4.55
CA THR A 19 -1.45 -29.41 -3.09
C THR A 19 -2.05 -28.05 -2.74
N GLU A 20 -2.68 -27.91 -1.57
CA GLU A 20 -3.29 -26.65 -1.11
C GLU A 20 -2.33 -25.44 -1.18
N TRP A 21 -1.05 -25.63 -0.85
CA TRP A 21 -0.01 -24.60 -1.00
C TRP A 21 0.25 -24.21 -2.46
N ARG A 22 0.33 -25.21 -3.36
CA ARG A 22 0.54 -24.97 -4.80
C ARG A 22 -0.67 -24.29 -5.42
N THR A 23 -1.88 -24.71 -5.06
CA THR A 23 -3.13 -24.10 -5.52
C THR A 23 -3.23 -22.64 -5.07
N THR A 24 -2.94 -22.35 -3.79
CA THR A 24 -2.98 -20.98 -3.27
C THR A 24 -1.94 -20.09 -3.96
N SER A 25 -0.70 -20.57 -4.11
CA SER A 25 0.41 -19.80 -4.68
C SER A 25 0.31 -19.58 -6.19
N ARG A 26 -0.12 -20.60 -6.96
CA ARG A 26 -0.10 -20.56 -8.43
C ARG A 26 -1.43 -20.23 -9.07
N VAL A 27 -2.55 -20.42 -8.37
CA VAL A 27 -3.91 -20.21 -8.94
C VAL A 27 -4.61 -19.05 -8.25
N VAL A 28 -4.71 -19.08 -6.92
CA VAL A 28 -5.50 -18.10 -6.16
C VAL A 28 -4.81 -16.74 -6.08
N LEU A 29 -3.53 -16.71 -5.71
CA LEU A 29 -2.73 -15.47 -5.56
C LEU A 29 -2.66 -14.63 -6.84
N PRO A 30 -2.36 -15.22 -8.03
CA PRO A 30 -2.34 -14.46 -9.28
C PRO A 30 -3.72 -13.93 -9.67
N THR A 31 -4.77 -14.70 -9.40
CA THR A 31 -6.16 -14.33 -9.75
C THR A 31 -6.69 -13.21 -8.85
N ALA A 32 -6.32 -13.21 -7.56
CA ALA A 32 -6.70 -12.18 -6.60
C ALA A 32 -5.77 -10.94 -6.61
N LYS A 33 -4.74 -10.90 -7.48
CA LYS A 33 -3.67 -9.88 -7.46
C LYS A 33 -4.21 -8.45 -7.53
N SER A 34 -5.20 -8.19 -8.38
CA SER A 34 -5.79 -6.85 -8.52
C SER A 34 -6.47 -6.35 -7.24
N GLY A 35 -7.23 -7.23 -6.57
CA GLY A 35 -7.85 -6.92 -5.28
C GLY A 35 -6.85 -6.81 -4.13
N LEU A 36 -5.78 -7.62 -4.16
CA LEU A 36 -4.73 -7.59 -3.14
C LEU A 36 -3.92 -6.29 -3.19
N VAL A 37 -3.61 -5.78 -4.39
CA VAL A 37 -2.94 -4.49 -4.56
C VAL A 37 -3.74 -3.36 -3.92
N THR A 38 -5.05 -3.30 -4.17
CA THR A 38 -5.92 -2.28 -3.56
C THR A 38 -5.97 -2.42 -2.03
N ALA A 39 -6.06 -3.65 -1.52
CA ALA A 39 -6.07 -3.89 -0.08
C ALA A 39 -4.76 -3.44 0.59
N VAL A 40 -3.61 -3.69 -0.04
CA VAL A 40 -2.31 -3.21 0.44
C VAL A 40 -2.24 -1.68 0.43
N ILE A 41 -2.68 -1.03 -0.66
CA ILE A 41 -2.70 0.44 -0.74
C ILE A 41 -3.55 1.03 0.39
N LEU A 42 -4.75 0.49 0.63
CA LEU A 42 -5.62 0.95 1.72
C LEU A 42 -5.01 0.68 3.11
N GLY A 43 -4.35 -0.45 3.30
CA GLY A 43 -3.66 -0.78 4.55
C GLY A 43 -2.51 0.19 4.84
N VAL A 44 -1.67 0.49 3.85
CA VAL A 44 -0.58 1.46 3.98
C VAL A 44 -1.12 2.85 4.28
N ALA A 45 -2.17 3.29 3.58
CA ALA A 45 -2.82 4.57 3.84
C ALA A 45 -3.35 4.67 5.28
N ARG A 46 -3.87 3.57 5.83
CA ARG A 46 -4.30 3.49 7.23
C ARG A 46 -3.11 3.68 8.18
N VAL A 47 -2.06 2.89 8.03
CA VAL A 47 -0.87 2.89 8.92
C VAL A 47 -0.19 4.26 8.97
N ILE A 48 -0.09 4.97 7.84
CA ILE A 48 0.47 6.33 7.80
C ILE A 48 -0.30 7.31 8.70
N GLY A 49 -1.60 7.09 8.87
CA GLY A 49 -2.48 7.93 9.69
C GLY A 49 -2.65 7.49 11.13
N GLU A 50 -2.10 6.35 11.57
CA GLU A 50 -2.27 5.87 12.94
C GLU A 50 -1.31 6.54 13.91
N THR A 51 -1.76 7.63 14.54
CA THR A 51 -1.00 8.37 15.56
C THR A 51 -1.06 7.73 16.95
N ALA A 52 -2.14 7.01 17.26
CA ALA A 52 -2.37 6.47 18.60
C ALA A 52 -1.33 5.42 19.02
N PRO A 53 -1.00 4.38 18.21
CA PRO A 53 0.03 3.41 18.59
C PRO A 53 1.40 4.06 18.76
N LEU A 54 1.71 5.07 17.95
CA LEU A 54 3.01 5.76 17.98
C LEU A 54 3.22 6.54 19.29
N ILE A 55 2.19 7.24 19.75
CA ILE A 55 2.25 7.97 21.03
C ILE A 55 2.42 6.98 22.19
N LEU A 56 1.77 5.82 22.14
CA LEU A 56 1.88 4.82 23.22
C LEU A 56 3.24 4.11 23.26
N THR A 57 3.88 3.93 22.11
CA THR A 57 5.13 3.16 22.01
C THR A 57 6.38 4.04 22.11
N VAL A 58 6.39 5.17 21.40
CA VAL A 58 7.56 6.07 21.30
C VAL A 58 7.35 7.37 22.09
N GLY A 59 6.10 7.79 22.29
CA GLY A 59 5.76 9.05 22.95
C GLY A 59 5.97 10.30 22.09
N GLY A 60 6.47 10.14 20.86
CA GLY A 60 6.93 11.21 19.98
C GLY A 60 8.27 11.82 20.40
N ALA A 61 8.83 12.68 19.54
CA ALA A 61 10.04 13.45 19.86
C ALA A 61 9.69 14.94 20.01
N PHE A 62 10.24 15.60 21.03
CA PHE A 62 10.04 17.04 21.27
C PHE A 62 11.14 17.91 20.65
N VAL A 63 12.20 17.27 20.17
CA VAL A 63 13.37 17.88 19.56
C VAL A 63 13.68 17.13 18.28
N MET A 64 14.17 17.86 17.28
CA MET A 64 14.55 17.26 16.01
C MET A 64 15.75 16.32 16.21
N ASN A 65 15.54 15.05 15.91
CA ASN A 65 16.58 14.03 15.99
C ASN A 65 17.11 13.72 14.59
N ALA A 66 18.34 14.12 14.30
CA ALA A 66 18.99 13.88 13.02
C ALA A 66 19.53 12.44 12.86
N ASN A 67 19.58 11.65 13.94
CA ASN A 67 20.05 10.27 13.89
C ASN A 67 18.86 9.31 13.66
N PRO A 68 18.80 8.59 12.53
CA PRO A 68 17.69 7.70 12.21
C PRO A 68 17.73 6.36 12.97
N LEU A 69 18.88 5.99 13.55
CA LEU A 69 19.09 4.68 14.19
C LEU A 69 19.03 4.74 15.72
N SER A 70 19.05 5.94 16.30
CA SER A 70 19.10 6.13 17.74
C SER A 70 18.28 7.33 18.17
N GLY A 71 17.63 7.23 19.33
CA GLY A 71 16.77 8.27 19.89
C GLY A 71 15.33 8.20 19.40
N LYS A 72 14.47 9.04 20.01
CA LYS A 72 13.06 9.11 19.65
C LYS A 72 12.90 9.80 18.31
N GLN A 73 12.03 9.27 17.47
CA GLN A 73 11.63 9.88 16.21
C GLN A 73 10.17 10.30 16.30
N ASP A 74 9.87 11.42 15.66
CA ASP A 74 8.51 11.95 15.62
C ASP A 74 7.80 11.56 14.34
N ALA A 75 6.47 11.45 14.39
CA ALA A 75 5.66 11.31 13.20
C ALA A 75 5.06 12.65 12.79
N LEU A 76 5.12 12.94 11.49
CA LEU A 76 4.58 14.17 10.91
C LEU A 76 3.11 14.44 11.30
N PRO A 77 2.19 13.46 11.34
CA PRO A 77 0.82 13.73 11.79
C PRO A 77 0.75 14.13 13.28
N TYR A 78 1.59 13.53 14.14
CA TYR A 78 1.66 13.92 15.55
C TYR A 78 2.29 15.30 15.73
N PHE A 79 3.32 15.63 14.94
CA PHE A 79 3.93 16.96 14.91
C PHE A 79 2.89 18.05 14.62
N VAL A 80 2.09 17.89 13.55
CA VAL A 80 1.02 18.85 13.19
C VAL A 80 -0.02 18.97 14.31
N PHE A 81 -0.51 17.83 14.80
CA PHE A 81 -1.51 17.78 15.86
C PHE A 81 -1.04 18.47 17.15
N ARG A 82 0.23 18.28 17.51
CA ARG A 82 0.82 18.87 18.71
C ARG A 82 1.02 20.37 18.53
N LEU A 83 1.59 20.81 17.41
CA LEU A 83 1.93 22.22 17.20
C LEU A 83 0.71 23.14 17.08
N ILE A 84 -0.41 22.64 16.54
CA ILE A 84 -1.64 23.43 16.38
C ILE A 84 -2.32 23.77 17.72
N ARG A 85 -1.97 23.05 18.79
CA ARG A 85 -2.53 23.24 20.14
C ARG A 85 -1.79 24.30 20.95
N PHE A 86 -0.65 24.80 20.46
CA PHE A 86 0.06 25.86 21.15
C PHE A 86 -0.52 27.24 20.81
N PRO A 87 -0.61 28.15 21.78
CA PRO A 87 -1.17 29.50 21.58
C PRO A 87 -0.24 30.45 20.81
N GLN A 88 0.96 30.00 20.44
CA GLN A 88 1.96 30.84 19.77
C GLN A 88 1.82 30.74 18.25
N GLU A 89 1.57 31.87 17.58
CA GLU A 89 1.40 31.98 16.13
C GLU A 89 2.53 31.30 15.31
N ALA A 90 3.78 31.44 15.74
CA ALA A 90 4.93 30.82 15.08
C ALA A 90 4.85 29.28 15.05
N GLN A 91 4.23 28.66 16.05
CA GLN A 91 4.05 27.20 16.12
C GLN A 91 2.89 26.75 15.24
N VAL A 92 1.81 27.54 15.19
CA VAL A 92 0.67 27.29 14.31
C VAL A 92 1.10 27.37 12.84
N GLN A 93 1.90 28.36 12.45
CA GLN A 93 2.46 28.45 11.09
C GLN A 93 3.30 27.22 10.73
N ARG A 94 4.12 26.72 11.65
CA ARG A 94 4.88 25.47 11.47
C ARG A 94 3.98 24.23 11.36
N ALA A 95 2.84 24.21 12.04
CA ALA A 95 1.86 23.13 11.90
C ALA A 95 1.27 23.11 10.49
N TRP A 96 0.93 24.27 9.93
CA TRP A 96 0.42 24.38 8.55
C TRP A 96 1.44 23.96 7.50
N THR A 97 2.70 24.36 7.65
CA THR A 97 3.76 23.90 6.74
C THR A 97 3.98 22.39 6.87
N GLY A 98 3.99 21.85 8.09
CA GLY A 98 4.05 20.40 8.33
C GLY A 98 2.88 19.65 7.72
N ALA A 99 1.66 20.19 7.79
CA ALA A 99 0.46 19.60 7.19
C ALA A 99 0.56 19.57 5.66
N LEU A 100 1.03 20.66 5.04
CA LEU A 100 1.24 20.72 3.60
C LEU A 100 2.28 19.69 3.15
N VAL A 101 3.40 19.58 3.86
CA VAL A 101 4.45 18.58 3.58
C VAL A 101 3.89 17.17 3.72
N LEU A 102 3.11 16.89 4.77
CA LEU A 102 2.46 15.60 4.98
C LEU A 102 1.54 15.24 3.81
N VAL A 103 0.69 16.16 3.37
CA VAL A 103 -0.23 15.93 2.24
C VAL A 103 0.54 15.62 0.96
N ILE A 104 1.59 16.40 0.65
CA ILE A 104 2.43 16.16 -0.53
C ILE A 104 3.11 14.79 -0.43
N LEU A 105 3.67 14.44 0.73
CA LEU A 105 4.35 13.16 0.93
C LEU A 105 3.40 11.97 0.75
N VAL A 106 2.20 12.04 1.32
CA VAL A 106 1.18 11.00 1.14
C VAL A 106 0.74 10.91 -0.31
N LEU A 107 0.55 12.04 -0.98
CA LEU A 107 0.19 12.06 -2.40
C LEU A 107 1.27 11.40 -3.25
N VAL A 108 2.55 11.71 -3.02
CA VAL A 108 3.69 11.11 -3.73
C VAL A 108 3.75 9.60 -3.51
N LEU A 109 3.65 9.16 -2.25
CA LEU A 109 3.60 7.73 -1.91
C LEU A 109 2.42 7.03 -2.58
N PHE A 110 1.24 7.66 -2.58
CA PHE A 110 0.05 7.11 -3.20
C PHE A 110 0.19 7.01 -4.72
N VAL A 111 0.76 8.03 -5.37
CA VAL A 111 1.05 8.01 -6.81
C VAL A 111 2.07 6.92 -7.16
N ILE A 112 3.15 6.77 -6.39
CA ILE A 112 4.15 5.71 -6.59
C ILE A 112 3.50 4.33 -6.41
N ALA A 113 2.74 4.13 -5.32
CA ALA A 113 2.04 2.87 -5.06
C ALA A 113 1.03 2.54 -6.17
N ARG A 114 0.29 3.54 -6.65
CA ARG A 114 -0.64 3.42 -7.77
C ARG A 114 0.08 3.14 -9.09
N ALA A 115 1.23 3.75 -9.36
CA ALA A 115 2.00 3.52 -10.59
C ALA A 115 2.60 2.11 -10.63
N ILE A 116 3.10 1.61 -9.50
CA ILE A 116 3.64 0.25 -9.38
C ILE A 116 2.51 -0.79 -9.41
N GLY A 117 1.45 -0.56 -8.64
CA GLY A 117 0.32 -1.48 -8.49
C GLY A 117 -0.70 -1.45 -9.63
N GLY A 118 -0.80 -0.33 -10.35
CA GLY A 118 -1.73 -0.08 -11.46
C GLY A 118 -1.31 -0.72 -12.78
N ARG A 119 -0.20 -1.45 -12.83
CA ARG A 119 0.10 -2.39 -13.92
C ARG A 119 -0.82 -3.60 -13.80
N GLY A 120 -2.08 -3.39 -14.18
CA GLY A 120 -3.05 -4.46 -14.37
C GLY A 120 -2.51 -5.53 -15.33
N PRO A 121 -2.91 -6.81 -15.19
CA PRO A 121 -2.43 -7.93 -16.00
C PRO A 121 -2.68 -7.83 -17.51
N ASP A 122 -3.24 -6.73 -18.00
CA ASP A 122 -3.79 -6.58 -19.35
C ASP A 122 -2.71 -6.38 -20.42
N ASN A 123 -1.42 -6.40 -20.04
CA ASN A 123 -0.34 -6.52 -21.01
C ASN A 123 -0.15 -7.99 -21.40
N ILE A 124 -1.20 -8.62 -21.95
CA ILE A 124 -1.00 -9.74 -22.85
C ILE A 124 -0.15 -9.16 -23.97
N SER A 125 1.15 -9.48 -23.92
CA SER A 125 2.15 -8.96 -24.84
C SER A 125 1.57 -9.01 -26.25
N ARG A 126 1.67 -7.90 -27.00
CA ARG A 126 1.19 -7.81 -28.39
C ARG A 126 1.69 -9.00 -29.24
N LEU A 127 2.79 -9.64 -28.81
CA LEU A 127 3.37 -10.88 -29.31
C LEU A 127 2.47 -12.12 -29.15
N LYS A 128 1.78 -12.29 -28.01
CA LYS A 128 0.83 -13.40 -27.79
C LYS A 128 -0.44 -13.23 -28.63
N LYS A 129 -0.93 -11.99 -28.78
CA LYS A 129 -2.02 -11.65 -29.73
C LYS A 129 -1.65 -12.00 -31.18
N ARG A 130 -0.40 -11.73 -31.61
CA ARG A 130 0.11 -12.12 -32.94
C ARG A 130 0.24 -13.63 -33.12
N ARG A 131 0.62 -14.38 -32.07
CA ARG A 131 0.68 -15.86 -32.11
C ARG A 131 -0.69 -16.52 -32.18
N LEU A 132 -1.70 -15.98 -31.49
CA LEU A 132 -3.08 -16.49 -31.59
C LEU A 132 -3.70 -16.21 -32.97
N LYS A 133 -3.47 -15.00 -33.52
CA LYS A 133 -3.92 -14.66 -34.88
C LYS A 133 -3.25 -15.53 -35.97
N ARG A 134 -1.99 -15.97 -35.76
CA ARG A 134 -1.29 -16.90 -36.66
C ARG A 134 -1.79 -18.35 -36.59
N LYS A 135 -2.51 -18.75 -35.54
CA LYS A 135 -3.01 -20.13 -35.36
C LYS A 135 -4.45 -20.33 -35.86
N GLY A 136 -5.07 -19.33 -36.48
CA GLY A 136 -6.39 -19.49 -37.13
C GLY A 136 -7.55 -19.83 -36.20
N LEU A 137 -7.47 -19.47 -34.92
CA LEU A 137 -8.48 -19.75 -33.89
C LEU A 137 -9.24 -18.47 -33.48
N ALA A 138 -9.50 -17.57 -34.44
CA ALA A 138 -10.27 -16.35 -34.24
C ALA A 138 -11.21 -16.14 -35.42
#